data_AF-A0A1W9WS31-F1
#
_entry.id   AF-A0A1W9WS31-F1
#
_cell.length_a   1.000
_cell.length_b   1.000
_cell.length_c   1.000
_cell.angle_alpha   90.00
_cell.angle_beta   90.00
_cell.angle_gamma   90.00
#
_symmetry.space_group_name_H-M   'P 1'
#
loop_
_entity.id
_entity.type
_entity.pdbx_description
1 polymer ?
#
loop_
_entity_poly.entity_id
_entity_poly.type
_entity_poly.pdbx_seq_one_letter_code
_entity_poly.pdbx_strand_id
1 'polypeptide(L)'
;DLENQQSQGILQCPVCETTSVEQKLSPISIRSSSSSSNQKQQSIQASQEAIAEFTEKISEYVEKNYENVGSSFSKEALKMHYGTTEFRNIRGTTTKEEEKILTKEGVPVVKMPLLKKDNENLN
;
A
#
# COMPACT_ATOMS: atom_id res chain seq x y z
N ASP A 1 -25.33 -17.99 22.76
CA ASP A 1 -25.15 -16.58 23.15
C ASP A 1 -26.50 -15.92 23.44
N LEU A 2 -27.47 -16.03 22.53
CA LEU A 2 -28.86 -15.58 22.74
C LEU A 2 -29.52 -16.15 24.01
N GLU A 3 -29.41 -17.45 24.27
CA GLU A 3 -30.05 -18.09 25.44
C GLU A 3 -29.52 -17.53 26.78
N ASN A 4 -28.24 -17.13 26.82
CA ASN A 4 -27.66 -16.47 27.99
C ASN A 4 -28.24 -15.05 28.14
N GLN A 5 -28.38 -14.30 27.05
CA GLN A 5 -28.95 -12.96 27.08
C GLN A 5 -30.45 -12.96 27.47
N GLN A 6 -31.19 -13.99 27.06
CA GLN A 6 -32.58 -14.21 27.49
C GLN A 6 -32.68 -14.56 28.97
N SER A 7 -31.86 -15.49 29.47
CA SER A 7 -31.88 -15.88 30.89
C SER A 7 -31.42 -14.77 31.84
N GLN A 8 -30.56 -13.85 31.36
CA GLN A 8 -30.14 -12.66 32.09
C GLN A 8 -31.12 -11.49 31.97
N GLY A 9 -32.22 -11.61 31.20
CA GLY A 9 -33.23 -10.56 31.04
C GLY A 9 -32.73 -9.31 30.32
N ILE A 10 -31.63 -9.41 29.57
CA ILE A 10 -30.97 -8.28 28.90
C ILE A 10 -31.75 -7.83 27.65
N LEU A 11 -32.58 -8.72 27.10
CA LEU A 11 -33.35 -8.48 25.89
C LEU A 11 -34.77 -8.04 26.25
N GLN A 12 -35.13 -6.79 25.94
CA GLN A 12 -36.47 -6.24 26.16
C GLN A 12 -37.05 -5.66 24.88
N CYS A 13 -38.33 -5.96 24.59
CA CYS A 13 -39.05 -5.40 23.46
C CYS A 13 -39.37 -3.91 23.73
N PRO A 14 -38.94 -2.97 22.88
CA PRO A 14 -39.21 -1.54 23.10
C PRO A 14 -40.66 -1.13 22.82
N VAL A 15 -41.50 -2.04 22.32
CA VAL A 15 -42.89 -1.76 21.93
C VAL A 15 -43.88 -2.19 23.01
N CYS A 16 -43.66 -3.34 23.64
CA CYS A 16 -44.57 -3.91 24.64
C CYS A 16 -43.89 -4.25 25.96
N GLU A 17 -42.61 -3.89 26.11
CA GLU A 17 -41.81 -4.03 27.34
C GLU A 17 -41.58 -5.47 27.83
N THR A 18 -41.99 -6.46 27.04
CA THR A 18 -41.81 -7.89 27.32
C THR A 18 -40.36 -8.33 27.13
N THR A 19 -39.88 -9.20 28.02
CA THR A 19 -38.56 -9.86 27.98
C THR A 19 -38.58 -11.26 27.35
N SER A 20 -39.75 -11.81 27.04
CA SER A 20 -39.90 -13.00 26.18
C SER A 20 -39.73 -12.63 24.71
N VAL A 21 -38.49 -12.66 24.23
CA VAL A 21 -38.10 -12.37 22.84
C VAL A 21 -37.57 -13.65 22.19
N GLU A 22 -38.04 -14.00 20.99
CA GLU A 22 -37.56 -15.18 20.23
C GLU A 22 -36.84 -14.76 18.94
N GLN A 23 -35.75 -15.44 18.59
CA GLN A 23 -35.03 -15.19 17.33
C GLN A 23 -35.75 -15.87 16.16
N LYS A 24 -36.18 -15.08 15.17
CA LYS A 24 -36.61 -15.60 13.87
C LYS A 24 -35.44 -15.63 12.90
N LEU A 25 -35.30 -16.76 12.20
CA LEU A 25 -34.34 -16.88 11.11
C LEU A 25 -34.76 -15.98 9.94
N SER A 26 -33.81 -15.23 9.40
CA SER A 26 -34.05 -14.41 8.21
C SER A 26 -34.27 -15.30 6.98
N PRO A 27 -35.25 -14.99 6.11
CA PRO A 27 -35.48 -15.76 4.88
C PRO A 27 -34.40 -15.56 3.81
N ILE A 28 -33.44 -14.68 4.06
CA ILE A 28 -32.37 -14.33 3.12
C ILE A 28 -31.20 -15.30 3.33
N SER A 29 -30.84 -16.02 2.26
CA SER A 29 -29.66 -16.87 2.21
C SER A 29 -28.53 -16.13 1.48
N ILE A 30 -27.44 -15.82 2.19
CA ILE A 30 -26.22 -15.28 1.59
C ILE A 30 -25.30 -16.46 1.26
N ARG A 31 -25.10 -16.74 -0.02
CA ARG A 31 -24.09 -17.71 -0.46
C ARG A 31 -22.71 -17.11 -0.21
N SER A 32 -22.02 -17.56 0.83
CA SER A 32 -20.58 -17.34 0.95
C SER A 32 -19.90 -18.19 -0.13
N SER A 33 -19.35 -17.55 -1.15
CA SER A 33 -18.59 -18.23 -2.20
C SER A 33 -17.26 -18.72 -1.64
N SER A 34 -17.25 -19.86 -0.97
CA SER A 34 -16.02 -20.56 -0.57
C SER A 34 -15.39 -21.35 -1.74
N SER A 35 -15.90 -21.21 -2.96
CA SER A 35 -15.42 -21.92 -4.16
C SER A 35 -14.81 -21.01 -5.25
N SER A 36 -14.42 -19.77 -4.92
CA SER A 36 -13.77 -18.83 -5.85
C SER A 36 -12.28 -18.59 -5.59
N SER A 37 -11.63 -19.42 -4.75
CA SER A 37 -10.23 -19.26 -4.36
C SER A 37 -9.25 -19.38 -5.54
N ASN A 38 -9.47 -20.33 -6.46
CA ASN A 38 -8.54 -20.56 -7.57
C ASN A 38 -8.52 -19.44 -8.64
N GLN A 39 -9.66 -18.84 -8.98
CA GLN A 39 -9.71 -17.76 -9.99
C GLN A 39 -9.20 -16.41 -9.45
N LYS A 40 -9.41 -16.13 -8.15
CA LYS A 40 -8.82 -14.95 -7.50
C LYS A 40 -7.30 -15.09 -7.35
N GLN A 41 -6.79 -16.28 -7.03
CA GLN A 41 -5.34 -16.48 -6.92
C GLN A 41 -4.61 -16.34 -8.26
N GLN A 42 -5.16 -16.90 -9.35
CA GLN A 42 -4.54 -16.76 -10.69
C GLN A 42 -4.57 -15.32 -11.22
N SER A 43 -5.66 -14.57 -10.99
CA SER A 43 -5.74 -13.17 -11.42
C SER A 43 -4.81 -12.24 -10.62
N ILE A 44 -4.64 -12.50 -9.31
CA ILE A 44 -3.66 -11.79 -8.48
C ILE A 44 -2.23 -12.12 -8.93
N GLN A 45 -1.94 -13.38 -9.27
CA GLN A 45 -0.60 -13.80 -9.70
C GLN A 45 -0.20 -13.20 -11.06
N ALA A 46 -1.09 -13.26 -12.05
CA ALA A 46 -0.88 -12.60 -13.35
C ALA A 46 -0.71 -11.06 -13.22
N SER A 47 -1.40 -10.44 -12.25
CA SER A 47 -1.23 -9.01 -11.98
C SER A 47 0.13 -8.68 -11.33
N GLN A 48 0.67 -9.57 -10.50
CA GLN A 48 1.97 -9.37 -9.86
C GLN A 48 3.12 -9.48 -10.86
N GLU A 49 3.04 -10.43 -11.79
CA GLU A 49 4.03 -10.62 -12.86
C GLU A 49 4.10 -9.39 -13.78
N ALA A 50 2.95 -8.84 -14.17
CA ALA A 50 2.89 -7.62 -14.97
C ALA A 50 3.47 -6.39 -14.22
N ILE A 51 3.24 -6.29 -12.91
CA ILE A 51 3.79 -5.20 -12.08
C ILE A 51 5.32 -5.34 -11.95
N ALA A 52 5.83 -6.57 -11.79
CA ALA A 52 7.26 -6.84 -11.71
C ALA A 52 7.98 -6.45 -13.01
N GLU A 53 7.47 -6.87 -14.17
CA GLU A 53 8.04 -6.50 -15.47
C GLU A 53 8.03 -4.98 -15.69
N PHE A 54 6.92 -4.32 -15.32
CA PHE A 54 6.80 -2.88 -15.45
C PHE A 54 7.78 -2.13 -14.55
N THR A 55 7.93 -2.57 -13.30
CA THR A 55 8.87 -1.96 -12.34
C THR A 55 10.32 -2.15 -12.75
N GLU A 56 10.67 -3.32 -13.32
CA GLU A 56 12.01 -3.56 -13.90
C GLU A 56 12.31 -2.61 -15.07
N LYS A 57 11.38 -2.47 -16.02
CA LYS A 57 11.53 -1.56 -17.17
C LYS A 57 11.70 -0.10 -16.74
N ILE A 58 10.95 0.36 -15.73
CA ILE A 58 11.11 1.72 -15.19
C ILE A 58 12.48 1.85 -14.51
N SER A 59 12.88 0.87 -13.70
CA SER A 59 14.18 0.90 -13.02
C SER A 59 15.32 1.01 -14.03
N GLU A 60 15.27 0.23 -15.11
CA GLU A 60 16.27 0.26 -16.18
C GLU A 60 16.28 1.60 -16.92
N TYR A 61 15.09 2.17 -17.21
CA TYR A 61 14.98 3.48 -17.83
C TYR A 61 15.58 4.58 -16.94
N VAL A 62 15.28 4.55 -15.65
CA VAL A 62 15.84 5.48 -14.67
C VAL A 62 17.35 5.30 -14.57
N GLU A 63 17.84 4.06 -14.59
CA GLU A 63 19.27 3.76 -14.59
C GLU A 63 20.05 4.37 -15.75
N LYS A 64 19.45 4.33 -16.95
CA LYS A 64 20.07 4.81 -18.19
C LYS A 64 19.94 6.32 -18.39
N ASN A 65 18.85 6.93 -17.92
CA ASN A 65 18.52 8.33 -18.23
C ASN A 65 18.77 9.30 -17.07
N TYR A 66 19.05 8.80 -15.85
CA TYR A 66 19.24 9.63 -14.65
C TYR A 66 20.63 9.42 -14.06
N GLU A 67 21.29 10.54 -13.78
CA GLU A 67 22.60 10.58 -13.14
C GLU A 67 22.48 10.16 -11.66
N ASN A 68 23.26 9.18 -11.24
CA ASN A 68 23.27 8.71 -9.85
C ASN A 68 24.18 9.59 -8.97
N VAL A 69 23.56 10.44 -8.14
CA VAL A 69 24.24 11.35 -7.20
C VAL A 69 24.31 10.78 -5.77
N GLY A 70 23.82 9.55 -5.56
CA GLY A 70 23.88 8.85 -4.27
C GLY A 70 23.25 9.67 -3.14
N SER A 71 23.96 9.78 -2.00
CA SER A 71 23.51 10.53 -0.82
C SER A 71 23.50 12.04 -0.99
N SER A 72 24.03 12.57 -2.10
CA SER A 72 24.03 14.02 -2.38
C SER A 72 22.74 14.49 -3.08
N PHE A 73 21.77 13.59 -3.30
CA PHE A 73 20.51 13.90 -3.99
C PHE A 73 19.81 15.13 -3.42
N SER A 74 19.68 15.21 -2.10
CA SER A 74 18.99 16.31 -1.42
C SER A 74 19.62 17.67 -1.73
N LYS A 75 20.95 17.73 -1.73
CA LYS A 75 21.71 18.96 -1.98
C LYS A 75 21.61 19.38 -3.44
N GLU A 76 21.79 18.44 -4.37
CA GLU A 76 21.70 18.72 -5.81
C GLU A 76 20.29 19.13 -6.22
N ALA A 77 19.26 18.46 -5.69
CA ALA A 77 17.86 18.80 -5.96
C ALA A 77 17.51 20.21 -5.48
N LEU A 78 18.00 20.62 -4.29
CA LEU A 78 17.84 22.00 -3.79
C LEU A 78 18.59 23.01 -4.65
N LYS A 79 19.84 22.73 -5.04
CA LYS A 79 20.60 23.63 -5.94
C LYS A 79 19.87 23.85 -7.26
N MET A 80 19.30 22.80 -7.85
CA MET A 80 18.50 22.89 -9.06
C MET A 80 17.20 23.68 -8.82
N HIS A 81 16.54 23.47 -7.67
CA HIS A 81 15.31 24.18 -7.32
C HIS A 81 15.53 25.69 -7.16
N TYR A 82 16.66 26.12 -6.57
CA TYR A 82 17.02 27.54 -6.45
C TYR A 82 17.72 28.11 -7.69
N GLY A 83 17.97 27.31 -8.74
CA GLY A 83 18.62 27.76 -9.97
C GLY A 83 20.14 27.98 -9.86
N THR A 84 20.79 27.45 -8.82
CA THR A 84 22.24 27.52 -8.64
C THR A 84 22.99 26.60 -9.61
N THR A 85 22.32 25.54 -10.08
CA THR A 85 22.87 24.57 -11.03
C THR A 85 21.84 24.29 -12.13
N GLU A 86 22.32 23.87 -13.30
CA GLU A 86 21.44 23.51 -14.42
C GLU A 86 20.50 22.34 -14.07
N PHE A 87 19.31 22.35 -14.66
CA PHE A 87 18.31 21.31 -14.43
C PHE A 87 18.70 20.04 -15.19
N ARG A 88 18.85 18.93 -14.46
CA ARG A 88 19.23 17.63 -15.00
C ARG A 88 18.51 16.49 -14.29
N ASN A 89 18.38 15.35 -14.96
CA ASN A 89 17.75 14.16 -14.41
C ASN A 89 18.69 13.50 -13.39
N ILE A 90 18.39 13.66 -12.10
CA ILE A 90 19.17 13.07 -11.00
C ILE A 90 18.38 11.99 -10.25
N ARG A 91 19.10 10.97 -9.77
CA ARG A 91 18.59 9.94 -8.87
C ARG A 91 19.57 9.73 -7.72
N GLY A 92 19.07 9.28 -6.58
CA GLY A 92 19.92 8.97 -5.45
C GLY A 92 19.15 8.54 -4.23
N THR A 93 19.81 8.61 -3.08
CA THR A 93 19.26 8.25 -1.79
C THR A 93 19.16 9.48 -0.91
N THR A 94 18.16 9.49 -0.04
CA THR A 94 17.94 10.58 0.91
C THR A 94 17.57 9.99 2.27
N THR A 95 17.89 10.72 3.33
CA THR A 95 17.44 10.39 4.69
C THR A 95 16.02 10.91 4.92
N LYS A 96 15.34 10.39 5.97
CA LYS A 96 13.99 10.86 6.33
C LYS A 96 13.95 12.35 6.69
N GLU A 97 15.04 12.89 7.22
CA GLU A 97 15.13 14.30 7.59
C GLU A 97 15.26 15.17 6.36
N GLU A 98 16.13 14.79 5.43
CA GLU A 98 16.30 15.48 4.15
C GLU A 98 15.04 15.43 3.29
N GLU A 99 14.32 14.31 3.28
CA GLU A 99 13.03 14.21 2.58
C GLU A 99 12.01 15.25 3.08
N LYS A 100 11.96 15.46 4.40
CA LYS A 100 11.10 16.50 4.99
C LYS A 100 11.53 17.89 4.54
N ILE A 101 12.82 18.14 4.41
CA ILE A 101 13.35 19.41 3.91
C ILE A 101 12.93 19.59 2.45
N LEU A 102 13.16 18.61 1.60
CA LEU A 102 12.75 18.64 0.18
C LEU A 102 11.25 18.91 0.01
N THR A 103 10.42 18.30 0.85
CA THR A 103 8.97 18.50 0.84
C THR A 103 8.58 19.91 1.29
N LYS A 104 9.21 20.43 2.34
CA LYS A 104 8.97 21.80 2.86
C LYS A 104 9.38 22.87 1.86
N GLU A 105 10.50 22.67 1.17
CA GLU A 105 10.98 23.57 0.12
C GLU A 105 10.18 23.42 -1.19
N GLY A 106 9.28 22.44 -1.30
CA GLY A 106 8.45 22.24 -2.49
C GLY A 106 9.22 21.62 -3.66
N VAL A 107 10.30 20.89 -3.39
CA VAL A 107 11.07 20.17 -4.41
C VAL A 107 10.27 18.93 -4.85
N PRO A 108 9.93 18.79 -6.14
CA PRO A 108 9.18 17.63 -6.63
C PRO A 108 10.08 16.38 -6.64
N VAL A 109 9.83 15.46 -5.71
CA VAL A 109 10.59 14.20 -5.57
C VAL A 109 9.64 13.01 -5.67
N VAL A 110 10.05 12.00 -6.44
CA VAL A 110 9.32 10.74 -6.59
C VAL A 110 10.09 9.63 -5.89
N LYS A 111 9.40 8.86 -5.03
CA LYS A 111 9.98 7.66 -4.41
C LYS A 111 9.80 6.47 -5.32
N MET A 112 10.91 5.90 -5.77
CA MET A 112 10.89 4.69 -6.57
C MET A 112 10.92 3.46 -5.65
N PRO A 113 10.01 2.49 -5.82
CA PRO A 113 10.11 1.19 -5.15
C PRO A 113 11.35 0.46 -5.67
N LEU A 114 12.34 0.24 -4.79
CA LEU A 114 13.48 -0.61 -5.10
C LEU A 114 13.03 -2.07 -5.01
N LEU A 115 12.97 -2.75 -6.15
CA LEU A 115 12.97 -4.21 -6.14
C LEU A 115 14.32 -4.63 -5.58
N LYS A 116 14.34 -5.29 -4.42
CA LYS A 116 15.53 -5.98 -3.97
C LYS A 116 15.80 -7.05 -5.03
N LYS A 117 16.81 -6.86 -5.88
CA LYS A 117 17.46 -7.99 -6.53
C LYS A 117 18.09 -8.75 -5.38
N ASP A 118 17.49 -9.87 -5.01
CA ASP A 118 18.10 -10.84 -4.12
C ASP A 118 19.44 -11.17 -4.77
N ASN A 119 20.50 -10.56 -4.24
CA ASN A 119 21.84 -10.94 -4.62
C ASN A 119 22.03 -12.30 -3.96
N GLU A 120 21.82 -13.34 -4.75
CA GLU A 120 22.19 -14.72 -4.49
C GLU A 120 23.70 -14.73 -4.17
N ASN A 121 24.02 -14.49 -2.91
CA ASN A 121 25.29 -14.86 -2.28
C ASN A 121 24.90 -15.56 -0.98
N LEU A 122 24.33 -16.75 -1.15
CA LEU A 122 24.35 -17.79 -0.13
C LEU A 122 25.71 -18.48 -0.28
N ASN A 123 26.70 -17.99 0.47
CA ASN A 123 27.87 -18.78 0.85
C ASN A 123 27.67 -19.28 2.27
#